data_AF-A0A920HU26-F1
#
_entry.id   AF-A0A920HU26-F1
#
_cell.length_a   1.000
_cell.length_b   1.000
_cell.length_c   1.000
_cell.angle_alpha   90.00
_cell.angle_beta   90.00
_cell.angle_gamma   90.00
#
_symmetry.space_group_name_H-M   'P 1'
#
loop_
_entity.id
_entity.type
_entity.pdbx_description
1 polymer ?
#
loop_
_entity_poly.entity_id
_entity_poly.type
_entity_poly.pdbx_seq_one_letter_code
_entity_poly.pdbx_strand_id
1 'polypeptide(L)'
;MLLVLSLILVIAGINIASGLIMLIKDKSREISILRAIGLSKYNASRIFIISGLKIGFFATFWGILIGVIVSPYVEEIRLTFSYIFNVTFFNPELRFLTQLPSELRINDVLLIGSMSIGMTLLSTIYPSFRAISNDPVEALRNE
;
A
#
# COMPACT_ATOMS: atom_id res chain seq x y z
N MET A 1 -5.02 2.43 19.47
CA MET A 1 -4.20 2.65 18.27
C MET A 1 -4.17 1.45 17.33
N LEU A 2 -3.95 0.23 17.82
CA LEU A 2 -3.80 -0.97 16.98
C LEU A 2 -5.01 -1.24 16.05
N LEU A 3 -6.24 -1.03 16.54
CA LEU A 3 -7.46 -1.16 15.72
C LEU A 3 -7.46 -0.23 14.50
N VAL A 4 -7.24 1.08 14.70
CA VAL A 4 -7.25 2.05 13.59
C VAL A 4 -6.13 1.74 12.59
N LEU A 5 -4.93 1.42 13.09
CA LEU A 5 -3.78 1.09 12.24
C LEU A 5 -4.02 -0.20 11.43
N SER A 6 -4.61 -1.22 12.06
CA SER A 6 -4.99 -2.47 11.37
C SER A 6 -6.03 -2.23 10.27
N LEU A 7 -7.02 -1.34 10.51
CA LEU A 7 -8.04 -1.02 9.52
C LEU A 7 -7.44 -0.35 8.28
N ILE A 8 -6.52 0.60 8.50
CA ILE A 8 -5.82 1.31 7.42
C ILE A 8 -4.95 0.32 6.61
N LEU A 9 -4.25 -0.60 7.28
CA LEU A 9 -3.44 -1.63 6.61
C LEU A 9 -4.31 -2.56 5.75
N VAL A 10 -5.50 -2.94 6.22
CA VAL A 10 -6.45 -3.74 5.43
C VAL A 10 -6.92 -2.98 4.19
N ILE A 11 -7.33 -1.73 4.33
CA ILE A 11 -7.76 -0.90 3.19
C ILE A 11 -6.63 -0.73 2.17
N ALA A 12 -5.39 -0.49 2.65
CA ALA A 12 -4.22 -0.40 1.79
C ALA A 12 -3.95 -1.71 1.02
N GLY A 13 -4.03 -2.86 1.70
CA GLY A 13 -3.86 -4.16 1.07
C GLY A 13 -4.90 -4.45 -0.02
N ILE A 14 -6.17 -4.12 0.23
CA ILE A 14 -7.25 -4.28 -0.76
C ILE A 14 -7.02 -3.39 -1.99
N ASN A 15 -6.56 -2.16 -1.80
CA ASN A 15 -6.24 -1.25 -2.90
C ASN A 15 -5.10 -1.78 -3.76
N ILE A 16 -4.03 -2.30 -3.14
CA ILE A 16 -2.93 -2.93 -3.87
C ILE A 16 -3.41 -4.15 -4.66
N ALA A 17 -4.21 -5.03 -4.02
CA ALA A 17 -4.76 -6.20 -4.67
C ALA A 17 -5.65 -5.82 -5.88
N SER A 18 -6.53 -4.83 -5.72
CA SER A 18 -7.39 -4.31 -6.78
C SER A 18 -6.57 -3.72 -7.94
N GLY A 19 -5.55 -2.91 -7.62
CA GLY A 19 -4.65 -2.35 -8.62
C GLY A 19 -3.87 -3.40 -9.41
N LEU A 20 -3.38 -4.44 -8.73
CA LEU A 20 -2.71 -5.58 -9.38
C LEU A 20 -3.66 -6.35 -10.30
N ILE A 21 -4.88 -6.61 -9.87
CA ILE A 21 -5.90 -7.28 -10.71
C ILE A 21 -6.16 -6.45 -11.97
N MET A 22 -6.26 -5.12 -11.85
CA MET A 22 -6.45 -4.23 -13.00
C MET A 22 -5.23 -4.27 -13.93
N LEU A 23 -4.01 -4.19 -13.39
CA LEU A 23 -2.77 -4.30 -14.16
C LEU A 23 -2.68 -5.64 -14.92
N ILE A 24 -3.06 -6.74 -14.27
CA ILE A 24 -3.12 -8.07 -14.89
C ILE A 24 -4.11 -8.07 -16.06
N LYS A 25 -5.29 -7.47 -15.86
CA LYS A 25 -6.32 -7.41 -16.89
C LYS A 25 -5.84 -6.63 -18.11
N ASP A 26 -5.23 -5.47 -17.90
CA ASP A 26 -4.67 -4.63 -18.96
C ASP A 26 -3.51 -5.31 -19.71
N LYS A 27 -2.73 -6.15 -19.01
CA LYS A 27 -1.59 -6.90 -19.58
C LYS A 27 -1.92 -8.33 -20.00
N SER A 28 -3.18 -8.75 -19.92
CA SER A 28 -3.61 -10.14 -20.14
C SER A 28 -3.30 -10.65 -21.56
N ARG A 29 -3.44 -9.80 -22.59
CA ARG A 29 -3.11 -10.13 -23.99
C ARG A 29 -1.61 -10.40 -24.18
N GLU A 30 -0.76 -9.51 -23.67
CA GLU A 30 0.70 -9.65 -23.76
C GLU A 30 1.17 -10.95 -23.06
N ILE A 31 0.63 -11.25 -21.87
CA ILE A 31 0.89 -12.51 -21.18
C ILE A 31 0.40 -13.72 -21.99
N SER A 32 -0.76 -13.62 -22.63
CA SER A 32 -1.32 -14.73 -23.43
C SER A 32 -0.47 -15.04 -24.65
N ILE A 33 0.08 -14.01 -25.32
CA ILE A 33 1.04 -14.17 -26.42
C ILE A 33 2.32 -14.84 -25.90
N LEU A 34 2.89 -14.36 -24.78
CA LEU A 34 4.08 -14.96 -24.19
C LEU A 34 3.85 -16.43 -23.80
N ARG A 35 2.66 -16.76 -23.27
CA ARG A 35 2.27 -18.14 -22.95
C ARG A 35 2.12 -19.01 -24.19
N ALA A 36 1.63 -18.46 -25.31
CA ALA A 36 1.55 -19.18 -26.58
C ALA A 36 2.94 -19.51 -27.17
N ILE A 37 3.94 -18.67 -26.91
CA ILE A 37 5.33 -18.88 -27.36
C ILE A 37 6.15 -19.75 -26.37
N GLY A 38 5.56 -20.17 -25.24
CA GLY A 38 6.16 -21.14 -24.31
C GLY A 38 6.44 -20.62 -22.89
N LEU A 39 5.98 -19.43 -22.51
CA LEU A 39 6.11 -18.95 -21.13
C LEU A 39 5.29 -19.83 -20.16
N SER A 40 5.97 -20.40 -19.17
CA SER A 40 5.31 -21.21 -18.15
C SER A 40 4.38 -20.37 -17.27
N LYS A 41 3.29 -21.00 -16.79
CA LYS A 41 2.35 -20.43 -15.83
C LYS A 41 3.06 -19.82 -14.61
N TYR A 42 4.07 -20.51 -14.08
CA TYR A 42 4.86 -20.06 -12.93
C TYR A 42 5.70 -18.82 -13.23
N ASN A 43 6.30 -18.73 -14.41
CA ASN A 43 7.09 -17.57 -14.80
C ASN A 43 6.21 -16.34 -15.01
N ALA A 44 5.00 -16.51 -15.55
CA ALA A 44 4.01 -15.44 -15.63
C ALA A 44 3.62 -14.93 -14.23
N SER A 45 3.40 -15.82 -13.25
CA SER A 45 3.14 -15.42 -11.85
C SER A 45 4.26 -14.60 -11.24
N ARG A 46 5.50 -15.03 -11.46
CA ARG A 46 6.68 -14.37 -10.91
C ARG A 46 6.79 -12.92 -11.37
N ILE A 47 6.41 -12.60 -12.60
CA ILE A 47 6.43 -11.22 -13.10
C ILE A 47 5.50 -10.34 -12.26
N PHE A 48 4.28 -10.81 -11.97
CA PHE A 48 3.31 -10.06 -11.15
C PHE A 48 3.73 -9.98 -9.68
N ILE A 49 4.29 -11.05 -9.13
CA ILE A 49 4.83 -11.05 -7.76
C ILE A 49 5.95 -10.03 -7.62
N ILE A 50 6.91 -10.00 -8.55
CA ILE A 50 8.01 -9.04 -8.55
C ILE A 50 7.48 -7.61 -8.72
N SER A 51 6.45 -7.42 -9.55
CA SER A 51 5.83 -6.11 -9.75
C SER A 51 5.15 -5.60 -8.48
N GLY A 52 4.36 -6.43 -7.81
CA GLY A 52 3.74 -6.08 -6.53
C GLY A 52 4.75 -5.86 -5.42
N LEU A 53 5.84 -6.64 -5.38
CA LEU A 53 6.97 -6.43 -4.48
C LEU A 53 7.64 -5.07 -4.68
N LYS A 54 7.87 -4.66 -5.94
CA LYS A 54 8.42 -3.33 -6.25
C LYS A 54 7.49 -2.23 -5.78
N ILE A 55 6.19 -2.34 -6.07
CA ILE A 55 5.18 -1.37 -5.63
C ILE A 55 5.19 -1.27 -4.10
N GLY A 56 5.17 -2.40 -3.40
CA GLY A 56 5.23 -2.45 -1.94
C GLY A 56 6.49 -1.80 -1.38
N PHE A 57 7.65 -2.15 -1.94
CA PHE A 57 8.92 -1.56 -1.52
C PHE A 57 8.92 -0.04 -1.67
N PHE A 58 8.52 0.48 -2.84
CA PHE A 58 8.46 1.93 -3.05
C PHE A 58 7.40 2.60 -2.17
N ALA A 59 6.25 1.97 -1.96
CA ALA A 59 5.20 2.49 -1.08
C ALA A 59 5.69 2.58 0.37
N THR A 60 6.32 1.54 0.90
CA THR A 60 6.87 1.55 2.27
C THR A 60 8.04 2.53 2.38
N PHE A 61 8.93 2.58 1.40
CA PHE A 61 10.07 3.50 1.39
C PHE A 61 9.60 4.96 1.44
N TRP A 62 8.73 5.35 0.51
CA TRP A 62 8.19 6.72 0.49
C TRP A 62 7.30 7.01 1.70
N GLY A 63 6.51 6.04 2.17
CA GLY A 63 5.68 6.20 3.36
C GLY A 63 6.50 6.47 4.62
N ILE A 64 7.59 5.73 4.84
CA ILE A 64 8.51 5.95 5.96
C ILE A 64 9.23 7.28 5.80
N LEU A 65 9.77 7.57 4.60
CA LEU A 65 10.49 8.81 4.34
C LEU A 65 9.63 10.04 4.64
N ILE A 66 8.41 10.08 4.08
CA ILE A 66 7.45 11.17 4.30
C ILE A 66 7.03 11.20 5.77
N GLY A 67 6.73 10.05 6.38
CA GLY A 67 6.32 9.99 7.79
C GLY A 67 7.38 10.53 8.75
N VAL A 68 8.66 10.20 8.51
CA VAL A 68 9.78 10.70 9.32
C VAL A 68 10.00 12.19 9.11
N ILE A 69 9.89 12.68 7.88
CA ILE A 69 10.04 14.10 7.56
C ILE A 69 8.90 14.93 8.14
N VAL A 70 7.66 14.43 8.10
CA VAL A 70 6.46 15.16 8.55
C VAL A 70 6.30 15.12 10.07
N SER A 71 6.76 14.07 10.75
CA SER A 71 6.56 13.88 12.20
C SER A 71 6.98 15.09 13.05
N PRO A 72 8.13 15.76 12.84
CA PRO A 72 8.50 16.97 13.58
C PRO A 72 7.54 18.15 13.38
N TYR A 73 6.91 18.25 12.21
CA TYR A 73 6.05 19.38 11.82
C TYR A 73 4.57 19.16 12.14
N VAL A 74 4.21 18.07 12.82
CA VAL A 74 2.81 17.74 13.15
C VAL A 74 2.13 18.87 13.95
N GLU A 75 2.87 19.53 14.84
CA GLU A 75 2.39 20.65 15.64
C GLU A 75 2.07 21.88 14.76
N GLU A 76 2.99 22.25 13.87
CA GLU A 76 2.85 23.38 12.95
C GLU A 76 1.69 23.15 11.96
N ILE A 77 1.54 21.92 11.46
CA ILE A 77 0.42 21.52 10.60
C ILE A 77 -0.90 21.71 11.37
N ARG A 78 -0.97 21.29 12.63
CA ARG A 78 -2.18 21.47 13.46
C ARG A 78 -2.52 22.94 13.66
N LEU A 79 -1.54 23.77 13.99
CA LEU A 79 -1.75 25.21 14.21
C LEU A 79 -2.22 25.89 12.92
N THR A 80 -1.63 25.53 11.78
CA THR A 80 -2.03 26.05 10.46
C THR A 80 -3.48 25.67 10.13
N PHE A 81 -3.86 24.41 10.36
CA PHE A 81 -5.25 23.98 10.19
C PHE A 81 -6.20 24.70 11.16
N SER A 82 -5.82 24.88 12.43
CA SER A 82 -6.65 25.58 13.42
C SER A 82 -6.89 27.05 13.02
N TYR A 83 -5.87 27.71 12.45
CA TYR A 83 -5.97 29.06 11.92
C TYR A 83 -6.88 29.15 10.69
N ILE A 84 -6.76 28.23 9.73
CA ILE A 84 -7.57 28.24 8.50
C ILE A 84 -9.04 27.92 8.79
N PHE A 85 -9.31 26.91 9.61
CA PHE A 85 -10.66 26.44 9.88
C PHE A 85 -11.34 27.20 11.03
N ASN A 86 -10.61 28.06 11.75
CA ASN A 86 -11.11 28.83 12.90
C ASN A 86 -11.75 27.95 13.99
N VAL A 87 -11.32 26.68 14.09
CA VAL A 87 -11.77 25.70 15.09
C VAL A 87 -10.60 25.31 15.98
N THR A 88 -10.80 25.32 17.29
CA THR A 88 -9.83 24.84 18.28
C THR A 88 -9.93 23.31 18.40
N PHE A 89 -9.14 22.58 17.61
CA PHE A 89 -9.12 21.11 17.62
C PHE A 89 -8.78 20.52 19.01
N PHE A 90 -8.04 21.26 19.83
CA PHE A 90 -7.75 20.94 21.23
C PHE A 90 -7.96 22.19 22.08
N ASN A 91 -9.02 22.22 22.89
CA ASN A 91 -9.32 23.33 23.80
C ASN A 91 -8.38 23.24 25.03
N PRO A 92 -7.48 24.22 25.25
CA PRO A 92 -6.46 24.17 26.31
C PRO A 92 -7.05 24.10 27.73
N GLU A 93 -8.30 24.53 27.92
CA GLU A 93 -8.91 24.63 29.25
C GLU A 93 -9.35 23.28 29.85
N LEU A 94 -9.49 22.22 29.03
CA LEU A 94 -10.00 20.90 29.47
C LEU A 94 -8.99 19.76 29.32
N ARG A 95 -7.84 20.00 28.66
CA ARG A 95 -6.74 19.03 28.53
C ARG A 95 -5.43 19.77 28.68
N PHE A 96 -4.68 19.46 29.75
CA PHE A 96 -3.31 19.91 30.05
C PHE A 96 -2.25 19.50 29.00
N LEU A 97 -2.63 19.32 27.73
CA LEU A 97 -1.76 18.97 26.61
C LEU A 97 -1.46 20.25 25.82
N THR A 98 -0.45 20.99 26.27
CA THR A 98 -0.02 22.26 25.67
C THR A 98 0.63 22.08 24.29
N GLN A 99 1.05 20.85 23.95
CA GLN A 99 1.69 20.46 22.70
C GLN A 99 1.31 19.01 22.37
N LEU A 100 1.25 18.64 21.09
CA LEU A 100 1.13 17.24 20.69
C LEU A 100 2.54 16.63 20.70
N PRO A 101 2.89 15.74 21.65
CA PRO A 101 4.20 15.11 21.65
C PRO A 101 4.31 14.18 20.44
N SER A 102 5.19 14.53 19.50
CA SER A 102 5.53 13.72 18.34
C SER A 102 6.77 12.89 18.68
N GLU A 103 6.56 11.78 19.38
CA GLU A 103 7.65 10.87 19.74
C GLU A 103 7.92 9.87 18.60
N LEU A 104 9.00 10.10 17.87
CA LEU A 104 9.44 9.24 16.79
C LEU A 104 10.25 8.06 17.35
N ARG A 105 9.61 6.91 17.52
CA ARG A 105 10.27 5.68 17.98
C ARG A 105 10.68 4.84 16.78
N ILE A 106 11.99 4.69 16.58
CA ILE A 106 12.58 3.91 15.47
C ILE A 106 12.03 2.47 15.46
N ASN A 107 11.83 1.89 16.63
CA ASN A 107 11.26 0.54 16.76
C ASN A 107 9.83 0.45 16.18
N ASP A 108 9.02 1.49 16.39
CA ASP A 108 7.64 1.53 15.87
C ASP A 108 7.66 1.74 14.33
N VAL A 109 8.60 2.54 13.82
CA VAL A 109 8.81 2.70 12.36
C VAL A 109 9.22 1.38 11.70
N LEU A 110 10.15 0.63 12.29
CA LEU A 110 10.59 -0.67 11.76
C LEU A 110 9.48 -1.73 11.83
N LEU A 111 8.71 -1.75 12.92
CA LEU A 111 7.59 -2.68 13.09
C LEU A 111 6.48 -2.38 12.08
N ILE A 112 6.12 -1.11 11.87
CA ILE A 112 5.12 -0.73 10.87
C ILE A 112 5.64 -0.99 9.45
N GLY A 113 6.92 -0.70 9.18
CA GLY A 113 7.54 -0.96 7.88
C GLY A 113 7.52 -2.44 7.51
N SER A 114 7.90 -3.31 8.45
CA SER A 114 7.88 -4.76 8.24
C SER A 114 6.44 -5.30 8.08
N MET A 115 5.48 -4.82 8.87
CA MET A 115 4.06 -5.17 8.69
C MET A 115 3.51 -4.72 7.34
N SER A 116 3.88 -3.51 6.88
CA SER A 116 3.45 -2.97 5.58
C SER A 116 3.97 -3.80 4.41
N ILE A 117 5.24 -4.19 4.45
CA ILE A 117 5.84 -5.08 3.44
C ILE A 117 5.17 -6.46 3.48
N GLY A 118 4.97 -7.03 4.67
CA GLY A 118 4.28 -8.31 4.84
C GLY A 118 2.85 -8.28 4.29
N MET A 119 2.11 -7.21 4.56
CA MET A 119 0.75 -7.02 4.05
C MET A 119 0.75 -6.91 2.52
N THR A 120 1.68 -6.13 1.95
CA THR A 120 1.78 -5.98 0.49
C THR A 120 2.10 -7.31 -0.19
N LEU A 121 2.99 -8.11 0.41
CA LEU A 121 3.30 -9.46 -0.04
C LEU A 121 2.04 -10.34 -0.06
N LEU A 122 1.29 -10.38 1.04
CA LEU A 122 0.06 -11.17 1.14
C LEU A 122 -0.99 -10.73 0.10
N SER A 123 -1.18 -9.42 -0.06
CA SER A 123 -2.11 -8.84 -1.03
C SER A 123 -1.69 -9.07 -2.48
N THR A 124 -0.39 -9.26 -2.75
CA THR A 124 0.14 -9.51 -4.10
C THR A 124 0.04 -10.98 -4.49
N ILE A 125 0.25 -11.89 -3.54
CA ILE A 125 0.31 -13.33 -3.77
C ILE A 125 -1.01 -13.84 -4.36
N TYR A 126 -2.14 -13.51 -3.73
CA TYR A 126 -3.46 -13.98 -4.15
C TYR A 126 -3.80 -13.64 -5.63
N PRO A 127 -3.77 -12.36 -6.07
CA PRO A 127 -4.07 -12.01 -7.46
C PRO A 127 -3.03 -12.55 -8.45
N SER A 128 -1.75 -12.65 -8.05
CA SER A 128 -0.69 -13.17 -8.93
C SER A 128 -0.89 -14.65 -9.29
N PHE A 129 -1.44 -15.45 -8.38
CA PHE A 129 -1.82 -16.83 -8.67
C PHE A 129 -3.09 -16.91 -9.50
N ARG A 130 -4.10 -16.09 -9.17
CA ARG A 130 -5.39 -16.05 -9.88
C ARG A 130 -5.25 -15.58 -11.33
N ALA A 131 -4.27 -14.73 -11.65
CA ALA A 131 -3.98 -14.25 -13.00
C ALA A 131 -3.76 -15.35 -14.05
N ILE A 132 -3.36 -16.56 -13.63
CA ILE A 132 -2.82 -17.59 -14.51
C ILE A 132 -3.78 -18.76 -14.71
N SER A 133 -4.87 -18.80 -13.94
CA SER A 133 -5.90 -19.82 -14.11
C SER A 133 -6.68 -19.66 -15.41
N ASN A 134 -6.72 -18.44 -15.97
CA ASN A 134 -7.47 -18.17 -17.19
C ASN A 134 -6.76 -18.77 -18.41
N ASP A 135 -7.54 -19.42 -19.27
CA ASP A 135 -7.04 -20.08 -20.46
C ASP A 135 -6.61 -19.01 -21.48
N PRO A 136 -5.37 -19.05 -22.03
CA PRO A 136 -4.90 -18.08 -23.02
C PRO A 136 -5.81 -18.03 -24.26
N VAL A 137 -6.53 -19.12 -24.54
CA VAL A 137 -7.51 -19.18 -25.63
C VAL A 137 -8.75 -18.33 -25.34
N GLU A 138 -9.25 -18.28 -24.10
CA GLU A 138 -10.37 -17.41 -23.73
C GLU A 138 -9.97 -15.93 -23.73
N ALA A 139 -8.72 -15.61 -23.35
CA ALA A 139 -8.21 -14.25 -23.39
C ALA A 139 -8.08 -13.68 -24.81
N LEU A 140 -7.88 -14.54 -25.82
CA LEU A 140 -7.82 -14.17 -27.24
C LEU A 140 -9.19 -14.22 -27.95
N ARG A 141 -10.20 -14.87 -27.35
CA ARG A 141 -11.54 -15.05 -27.95
C ARG A 141 -12.56 -14.00 -27.49
N ASN A 142 -12.32 -13.32 -26.37
CA ASN A 142 -13.23 -12.33 -25.79
C ASN A 142 -12.99 -10.89 -26.28
N GLU A 143 -12.19 -10.72 -27.33
CA GLU A 143 -12.11 -9.53 -28.20
C GLU A 143 -12.27 -9.97 -29.66
#